data_AF-A0A7J6TQ53-F1
#
_entry.id   AF-A0A7J6TQ53-F1
#
_cell.length_a   1.000
_cell.length_b   1.000
_cell.length_c   1.000
_cell.angle_alpha   90.00
_cell.angle_beta   90.00
_cell.angle_gamma   90.00
#
_symmetry.space_group_name_H-M   'P 1'
#
loop_
_entity.id
_entity.type
_entity.pdbx_description
1 polymer ?
#
loop_
_entity_poly.entity_id
_entity_poly.type
_entity_poly.pdbx_seq_one_letter_code
_entity_poly.pdbx_strand_id
1 'polypeptide(L)'
;MLARRPADAILDNFHDLRWAPGTNVGTFLARARRMLTEYNKKLTDDQKLSDGSLDQMILNKLIALAPAAAKAELRRRQPSRIEDMVDIISDYTPSADLTSTSSPALQQVEAKLQKVLAAVTTSTPSADPMLQQLTEKIQGLEKQLQGSGGRRPWVRRPGVCGICRGAHATKDCPQKKFGSGCYLCGVE
;
A
#
# COMPACT_ATOMS: atom_id res chain seq x y z
N MET A 1 -37.94 -19.18 11.39
CA MET A 1 -37.00 -18.12 10.98
C MET A 1 -36.07 -17.87 12.16
N LEU A 2 -34.83 -18.36 12.13
CA LEU A 2 -33.85 -18.09 13.19
C LEU A 2 -33.54 -16.60 13.20
N ALA A 3 -33.76 -15.94 14.34
CA ALA A 3 -33.44 -14.53 14.50
C ALA A 3 -31.96 -14.31 14.16
N ARG A 4 -31.69 -13.46 13.17
CA ARG A 4 -30.34 -13.08 12.74
C ARG A 4 -29.58 -12.57 13.97
N ARG A 5 -28.43 -13.15 14.29
CA ARG A 5 -27.67 -12.71 15.46
C ARG A 5 -27.06 -11.35 15.14
N PRO A 6 -26.95 -10.42 16.11
CA PRO A 6 -26.30 -9.14 15.90
C PRO A 6 -24.81 -9.26 15.54
N ALA A 7 -24.17 -10.40 15.84
CA ALA A 7 -22.82 -10.73 15.37
C ALA A 7 -22.77 -10.95 13.85
N ASP A 8 -23.80 -11.57 13.26
CA ASP A 8 -23.88 -11.86 11.83
C ASP A 8 -23.89 -10.55 11.02
N ALA A 9 -24.53 -9.49 11.52
CA ALA A 9 -24.52 -8.18 10.89
C ALA A 9 -23.12 -7.53 10.85
N ILE A 10 -22.26 -7.78 11.86
CA ILE A 10 -20.88 -7.26 11.85
C ILE A 10 -20.05 -8.01 10.79
N LEU A 11 -20.25 -9.32 10.70
CA LEU A 11 -19.57 -10.15 9.73
C LEU A 11 -20.01 -9.81 8.29
N ASP A 12 -21.31 -9.59 8.07
CA ASP A 12 -21.87 -9.13 6.79
C ASP A 12 -21.21 -7.79 6.39
N ASN A 13 -21.17 -6.82 7.32
CA ASN A 13 -20.50 -5.54 7.07
C ASN A 13 -18.99 -5.71 6.76
N PHE A 14 -18.32 -6.69 7.38
CA PHE A 14 -16.92 -6.99 7.07
C PHE A 14 -16.78 -7.56 5.65
N HIS A 15 -17.69 -8.42 5.22
CA HIS A 15 -17.72 -8.95 3.85
C HIS A 15 -18.06 -7.88 2.80
N ASP A 16 -18.88 -6.89 3.17
CA ASP A 16 -19.20 -5.73 2.32
C ASP A 16 -18.14 -4.63 2.36
N LEU A 17 -17.18 -4.69 3.30
CA LEU A 17 -16.11 -3.70 3.38
C LEU A 17 -15.30 -3.69 2.08
N ARG A 18 -15.19 -2.54 1.42
CA ARG A 18 -14.41 -2.36 0.20
C ARG A 18 -13.32 -1.32 0.39
N TRP A 19 -12.37 -1.34 -0.53
CA TRP A 19 -11.41 -0.27 -0.69
C TRP A 19 -12.14 1.02 -1.09
N ALA A 20 -12.11 2.03 -0.24
CA ALA A 20 -12.61 3.34 -0.64
C ALA A 20 -11.54 4.03 -1.51
N PRO A 21 -11.91 4.65 -2.64
CA PRO A 21 -11.00 5.47 -3.44
C PRO A 21 -10.32 6.53 -2.56
N GLY A 22 -9.00 6.65 -2.63
CA GLY A 22 -8.23 7.61 -1.82
C GLY A 22 -7.99 7.24 -0.36
N THR A 23 -8.38 6.03 0.08
CA THR A 23 -7.99 5.52 1.41
C THR A 23 -6.77 4.62 1.32
N ASN A 24 -5.83 4.82 2.25
CA ASN A 24 -4.64 3.98 2.35
C ASN A 24 -4.99 2.58 2.90
N VAL A 25 -4.12 1.62 2.57
CA VAL A 25 -4.24 0.20 2.98
C VAL A 25 -4.25 0.05 4.50
N GLY A 26 -3.46 0.86 5.20
CA GLY A 26 -3.43 0.86 6.66
C GLY A 26 -4.78 1.22 7.30
N THR A 27 -5.50 2.23 6.79
CA THR A 27 -6.80 2.65 7.35
C THR A 27 -7.87 1.60 7.11
N PHE A 28 -7.88 0.98 5.92
CA PHE A 28 -8.74 -0.16 5.63
C PHE A 28 -8.47 -1.32 6.60
N LEU A 29 -7.19 -1.66 6.81
CA LEU A 29 -6.78 -2.74 7.71
C LEU A 29 -7.20 -2.48 9.16
N ALA A 30 -6.98 -1.26 9.67
CA ALA A 30 -7.38 -0.89 11.02
C ALA A 30 -8.90 -1.03 11.22
N ARG A 31 -9.70 -0.64 10.21
CA ARG A 31 -11.16 -0.82 10.23
C ARG A 31 -11.55 -2.30 10.19
N ALA A 32 -10.93 -3.09 9.32
CA ALA A 32 -11.16 -4.52 9.22
C ALA A 32 -10.86 -5.26 10.54
N ARG A 33 -9.70 -4.98 11.16
CA ARG A 33 -9.31 -5.50 12.48
C ARG A 33 -10.36 -5.15 13.54
N ARG A 34 -10.74 -3.88 13.64
CA ARG A 34 -11.75 -3.43 14.61
C ARG A 34 -13.08 -4.17 14.44
N MET A 35 -13.55 -4.34 13.21
CA MET A 35 -14.81 -5.05 12.94
C MET A 35 -14.73 -6.52 13.36
N LEU A 36 -13.63 -7.21 13.06
CA LEU A 36 -13.44 -8.59 13.47
C LEU A 36 -13.26 -8.76 14.98
N THR A 37 -12.58 -7.83 15.65
CA THR A 37 -12.50 -7.82 17.12
C THR A 37 -13.88 -7.63 17.75
N GLU A 38 -14.70 -6.71 17.23
CA GLU A 38 -16.07 -6.49 17.72
C GLU A 38 -16.99 -7.68 17.41
N TYR A 39 -16.80 -8.34 16.26
CA TYR A 39 -17.47 -9.61 15.96
C TYR A 39 -17.09 -10.68 16.99
N ASN A 40 -15.79 -10.88 17.24
CA ASN A 40 -15.29 -11.91 18.15
C ASN A 40 -15.73 -11.68 19.60
N LYS A 41 -15.88 -10.42 20.03
CA LYS A 41 -16.44 -10.06 21.35
C LYS A 41 -17.91 -10.45 21.53
N LYS A 42 -18.68 -10.52 20.44
CA LYS A 42 -20.11 -10.87 20.47
C LYS A 42 -20.37 -12.37 20.35
N LEU A 43 -19.34 -13.17 20.09
CA LEU A 43 -19.43 -14.62 20.10
C LEU A 43 -19.43 -15.14 21.54
N THR A 44 -20.07 -16.29 21.75
CA THR A 44 -19.95 -17.05 23.00
C THR A 44 -18.52 -17.56 23.15
N ASP A 45 -18.07 -17.81 24.38
CA ASP A 45 -16.67 -18.21 24.64
C ASP A 45 -16.25 -19.46 23.85
N ASP A 46 -17.16 -20.42 23.67
CA ASP A 46 -16.93 -21.64 22.89
C ASP A 46 -16.78 -21.40 21.37
N GLN A 47 -17.22 -20.23 20.89
CA GLN A 47 -17.23 -19.86 19.47
C GLN A 47 -16.19 -18.78 19.14
N LYS A 48 -15.42 -18.32 20.13
CA LYS A 48 -14.39 -17.31 19.91
C LYS A 48 -13.33 -17.81 18.95
N LEU A 49 -13.06 -17.00 17.95
CA LEU A 49 -12.00 -17.21 16.99
C LEU A 49 -10.66 -16.81 17.60
N SER A 50 -9.62 -17.56 17.28
CA SER A 50 -8.24 -17.20 17.62
C SER A 50 -7.78 -15.99 16.79
N ASP A 51 -6.81 -15.24 17.31
CA ASP A 51 -6.24 -14.09 16.59
C ASP A 51 -5.69 -14.50 15.21
N GLY A 52 -5.06 -15.67 15.10
CA GLY A 52 -4.60 -16.21 13.82
C GLY A 52 -5.73 -16.48 12.81
N SER A 53 -6.92 -16.88 13.28
CA SER A 53 -8.08 -17.06 12.40
C SER A 53 -8.62 -15.71 11.90
N LEU A 54 -8.65 -14.70 12.77
CA LEU A 54 -9.05 -13.33 12.39
C LEU A 54 -8.07 -12.72 11.39
N ASP A 55 -6.77 -12.91 11.62
CA ASP A 55 -5.72 -12.46 10.70
C ASP A 55 -5.84 -13.15 9.33
N GLN A 56 -6.12 -14.45 9.29
CA GLN A 56 -6.35 -15.17 8.03
C GLN A 56 -7.56 -14.62 7.26
N MET A 57 -8.64 -14.25 7.96
CA MET A 57 -9.81 -13.61 7.34
C MET A 57 -9.43 -12.25 6.72
N ILE A 58 -8.61 -11.45 7.40
CA ILE A 58 -8.11 -10.16 6.89
C ILE A 58 -7.23 -10.38 5.67
N LEU A 59 -6.29 -11.33 5.73
CA LEU A 59 -5.40 -11.69 4.63
C LEU A 59 -6.20 -12.09 3.37
N ASN A 60 -7.17 -13.00 3.53
CA ASN A 60 -8.06 -13.42 2.43
C ASN A 60 -8.82 -12.23 1.84
N LYS A 61 -9.29 -11.31 2.70
CA LYS A 61 -10.00 -10.11 2.26
C LYS A 61 -9.10 -9.14 1.50
N LEU A 62 -7.86 -8.92 1.95
CA LEU A 62 -6.86 -8.13 1.25
C LEU A 62 -6.58 -8.71 -0.13
N ILE A 63 -6.38 -10.03 -0.24
CA ILE A 63 -6.17 -10.71 -1.53
C ILE A 63 -7.38 -10.51 -2.44
N ALA A 64 -8.61 -10.69 -1.93
CA ALA A 64 -9.81 -10.57 -2.75
C ALA A 64 -9.96 -9.17 -3.36
N LEU A 65 -9.66 -8.13 -2.58
CA LEU A 65 -9.81 -6.73 -2.99
C LEU A 65 -8.58 -6.15 -3.71
N ALA A 66 -7.42 -6.82 -3.64
CA ALA A 66 -6.20 -6.32 -4.25
C ALA A 66 -6.35 -6.09 -5.77
N PRO A 67 -5.74 -5.01 -6.31
CA PRO A 67 -5.64 -4.78 -7.75
C PRO A 67 -5.00 -5.97 -8.48
N ALA A 68 -5.33 -6.17 -9.76
CA ALA A 68 -4.78 -7.30 -10.54
C ALA A 68 -3.24 -7.30 -10.58
N ALA A 69 -2.63 -6.11 -10.67
CA ALA A 69 -1.17 -5.93 -10.60
C ALA A 69 -0.61 -6.37 -9.25
N ALA A 70 -1.21 -5.94 -8.13
CA ALA A 70 -0.83 -6.37 -6.79
C ALA A 70 -1.00 -7.89 -6.59
N LYS A 71 -2.11 -8.48 -7.08
CA LYS A 71 -2.35 -9.93 -7.02
C LYS A 71 -1.25 -10.74 -7.69
N ALA A 72 -0.72 -10.26 -8.83
CA ALA A 72 0.40 -10.91 -9.50
C ALA A 72 1.66 -10.87 -8.64
N GLU A 73 1.93 -9.75 -7.97
CA GLU A 73 3.09 -9.60 -7.09
C GLU A 73 2.95 -10.41 -5.80
N LEU A 74 1.77 -10.45 -5.20
CA LEU A 74 1.44 -11.30 -4.06
C LEU A 74 1.65 -12.79 -4.40
N ARG A 75 1.31 -13.24 -5.60
CA ARG A 75 1.57 -14.62 -6.07
C ARG A 75 3.06 -14.89 -6.28
N ARG A 76 3.83 -13.90 -6.74
CA ARG A 76 5.28 -14.03 -6.98
C ARG A 76 6.07 -14.09 -5.67
N ARG A 77 5.72 -13.24 -4.70
CA ARG A 77 6.46 -13.11 -3.44
C ARG A 77 5.96 -14.03 -2.32
N GLN A 78 4.72 -14.49 -2.39
CA GLN A 78 4.07 -15.30 -1.36
C GLN A 78 4.34 -14.79 0.08
N PRO A 79 4.03 -13.52 0.38
CA PRO A 79 4.23 -12.97 1.72
C PRO A 79 3.36 -13.72 2.75
N SER A 80 3.94 -13.99 3.91
CA SER A 80 3.26 -14.67 5.03
C SER A 80 2.77 -13.70 6.10
N ARG A 81 3.23 -12.44 6.09
CA ARG A 81 2.87 -11.41 7.07
C ARG A 81 1.91 -10.39 6.46
N ILE A 82 0.99 -9.89 7.28
CA ILE A 82 0.02 -8.87 6.88
C ILE A 82 0.75 -7.59 6.45
N GLU A 83 1.82 -7.23 7.15
CA GLU A 83 2.60 -6.02 6.89
C GLU A 83 3.20 -6.05 5.47
N ASP A 84 3.84 -7.16 5.10
CA ASP A 84 4.44 -7.33 3.77
C ASP A 84 3.39 -7.25 2.64
N MET A 85 2.18 -7.79 2.89
CA MET A 85 1.07 -7.70 1.95
C MET A 85 0.53 -6.28 1.82
N VAL A 86 0.46 -5.55 2.93
CA VAL A 86 0.01 -4.16 2.96
C VAL A 86 0.97 -3.29 2.15
N ASP A 87 2.28 -3.49 2.31
CA ASP A 87 3.30 -2.76 1.56
C ASP A 87 3.17 -3.04 0.06
N ILE A 88 3.10 -4.31 -0.33
CA ILE A 88 2.92 -4.70 -1.73
C ILE A 88 1.66 -4.08 -2.31
N ILE A 89 0.51 -4.18 -1.62
CA ILE A 89 -0.75 -3.64 -2.15
C ILE A 89 -0.70 -2.12 -2.23
N SER A 90 -0.05 -1.45 -1.28
CA SER A 90 0.07 0.02 -1.23
C SER A 90 0.75 0.58 -2.48
N ASP A 91 1.77 -0.11 -3.00
CA ASP A 91 2.49 0.27 -4.22
C ASP A 91 1.61 0.29 -5.48
N TYR A 92 0.51 -0.49 -5.48
CA TYR A 92 -0.38 -0.63 -6.64
C TYR A 92 -1.77 -0.03 -6.41
N THR A 93 -2.06 0.47 -5.20
CA THR A 93 -3.23 1.32 -4.99
C THR A 93 -2.85 2.74 -5.38
N PRO A 94 -3.53 3.36 -6.35
CA PRO A 94 -3.30 4.77 -6.62
C PRO A 94 -3.62 5.53 -5.33
N SER A 95 -2.60 6.15 -4.73
CA SER A 95 -2.84 7.31 -3.87
C SER A 95 -3.72 8.23 -4.70
N ALA A 96 -4.95 8.48 -4.24
CA ALA A 96 -5.73 9.52 -4.90
C ALA A 96 -4.91 10.80 -4.72
N ASP A 97 -4.20 11.20 -5.78
CA ASP A 97 -3.66 12.53 -5.86
C ASP A 97 -4.82 13.47 -5.53
N LEU A 98 -4.58 14.33 -4.54
CA LEU A 98 -5.52 15.34 -4.04
C LEU A 98 -5.81 16.43 -5.09
N THR A 99 -5.68 16.12 -6.38
CA THR A 99 -6.09 16.98 -7.48
C THR A 99 -7.53 16.64 -7.86
N SER A 100 -8.42 17.44 -7.29
CA SER A 100 -9.71 17.80 -7.90
C SER A 100 -10.90 16.86 -7.67
N THR A 101 -11.29 16.63 -6.42
CA THR A 101 -12.70 16.78 -6.04
C THR A 101 -12.79 17.06 -4.53
N SER A 102 -12.71 18.33 -4.15
CA SER A 102 -12.97 18.77 -2.78
C SER A 102 -14.42 18.44 -2.40
N SER A 103 -14.61 17.41 -1.59
CA SER A 103 -15.90 17.08 -1.00
C SER A 103 -16.29 18.19 0.01
N PRO A 104 -17.56 18.65 0.06
CA PRO A 104 -17.97 19.79 0.89
C PRO A 104 -17.71 19.60 2.40
N ALA A 105 -17.63 18.35 2.85
CA ALA A 105 -17.25 18.02 4.24
C ALA A 105 -15.79 18.37 4.57
N LEU A 106 -14.87 18.25 3.61
CA LEU A 106 -13.45 18.60 3.81
C LEU A 106 -13.27 20.12 3.89
N GLN A 107 -13.99 20.91 3.08
CA GLN A 107 -13.97 22.37 3.17
C GLN A 107 -14.47 22.88 4.52
N GLN A 108 -15.46 22.21 5.13
CA GLN A 108 -15.97 22.60 6.44
C GLN A 108 -14.97 22.29 7.58
N VAL A 109 -14.21 21.20 7.45
CA VAL A 109 -13.13 20.84 8.39
C VAL A 109 -11.93 21.75 8.22
N GLU A 110 -11.58 22.10 6.99
CA GLU A 110 -10.48 23.02 6.66
C GLU A 110 -10.76 24.44 7.14
N ALA A 111 -11.99 24.95 6.95
CA ALA A 111 -12.40 26.24 7.50
C ALA A 111 -12.37 26.27 9.04
N LYS A 112 -12.71 25.15 9.69
CA LYS A 112 -12.59 25.02 11.16
C LYS A 112 -11.13 24.97 11.60
N LEU A 113 -10.26 24.26 10.88
CA LEU A 113 -8.83 24.19 11.16
C LEU A 113 -8.14 25.55 10.96
N GLN A 114 -8.46 26.29 9.89
CA GLN A 114 -7.95 27.64 9.66
C GLN A 114 -8.40 28.62 10.75
N LYS A 115 -9.63 28.48 11.26
CA LYS A 115 -10.13 29.31 12.37
C LYS A 115 -9.41 29.00 13.69
N VAL A 116 -9.06 27.74 13.93
CA VAL A 116 -8.27 27.32 15.10
C VAL A 116 -6.81 27.77 14.97
N LEU A 117 -6.22 27.67 13.78
CA LEU A 117 -4.87 28.18 13.50
C LEU A 117 -4.78 29.69 13.67
N ALA A 118 -5.77 30.44 13.18
CA ALA A 118 -5.84 31.90 13.37
C ALA A 118 -5.93 32.27 14.86
N ALA A 119 -6.75 31.55 15.64
CA ALA A 119 -6.87 31.73 17.09
C ALA A 119 -5.58 31.40 17.85
N VAL A 120 -4.81 30.41 17.37
CA VAL A 120 -3.50 30.04 17.94
C VAL A 120 -2.43 31.08 17.59
N THR A 121 -2.43 31.63 16.38
CA THR A 121 -1.46 32.67 15.96
C THR A 121 -1.66 34.00 16.69
N THR A 122 -2.86 34.29 17.20
CA THR A 122 -3.11 35.51 18.01
C THR A 122 -2.65 35.37 19.47
N SER A 123 -2.12 34.21 19.87
CA SER A 123 -1.84 33.93 21.28
C SER A 123 -0.48 33.27 21.50
N THR A 124 0.61 33.82 20.93
CA THR A 124 1.97 33.71 21.51
C THR A 124 2.98 34.54 20.69
N PRO A 125 3.71 35.49 21.28
CA PRO A 125 4.95 36.00 20.70
C PRO A 125 6.15 35.12 21.12
N SER A 126 7.20 35.08 20.30
CA SER A 126 8.56 34.55 20.57
C SER A 126 8.85 33.08 20.19
N ALA A 127 9.14 32.83 18.90
CA ALA A 127 9.96 31.67 18.47
C ALA A 127 10.70 31.87 17.12
N ASP A 128 10.91 33.11 16.66
CA ASP A 128 11.47 33.38 15.33
C ASP A 128 12.95 33.01 15.09
N PRO A 129 13.91 33.14 16.04
CA PRO A 129 15.32 32.98 15.67
C PRO A 129 15.76 31.52 15.43
N MET A 130 15.05 30.55 16.02
CA MET A 130 15.44 29.13 15.94
C MET A 130 14.91 28.45 14.67
N LEU A 131 13.75 28.90 14.15
CA LEU A 131 13.17 28.42 12.90
C LEU A 131 13.95 28.92 11.67
N GLN A 132 14.44 30.17 11.70
CA GLN A 132 15.34 30.68 10.66
C GLN A 132 16.63 29.86 10.58
N GLN A 133 17.22 29.52 11.73
CA GLN A 133 18.47 28.75 11.78
C GLN A 133 18.32 27.29 11.30
N LEU A 134 17.14 26.68 11.47
CA LEU A 134 16.82 25.35 10.93
C LEU A 134 16.58 25.40 9.41
N THR A 135 15.98 26.46 8.91
CA THR A 135 15.68 26.63 7.47
C THR A 135 16.96 26.80 6.65
N GLU A 136 17.95 27.55 7.16
CA GLU A 136 19.26 27.69 6.51
C GLU A 136 20.05 26.37 6.48
N LYS A 137 19.96 25.55 7.52
CA LYS A 137 20.58 24.21 7.55
C LYS A 137 19.96 23.25 6.53
N ILE A 138 18.64 23.31 6.34
CA ILE A 138 17.95 22.47 5.35
C ILE A 138 18.36 22.85 3.92
N GLN A 139 18.42 24.14 3.60
CA GLN A 139 18.89 24.60 2.29
C GLN A 139 20.36 24.24 2.00
N GLY A 140 21.22 24.23 3.03
CA GLY A 140 22.61 23.77 2.90
C GLY A 140 22.72 22.27 2.56
N LEU A 141 21.88 21.43 3.18
CA LEU A 141 21.85 19.99 2.96
C LEU A 141 21.29 19.63 1.57
N GLU A 142 20.26 20.35 1.09
CA GLU A 142 19.70 20.14 -0.25
C GLU A 142 20.71 20.45 -1.36
N LYS A 143 21.55 21.48 -1.17
CA LYS A 143 22.62 21.84 -2.12
C LYS A 143 23.73 20.77 -2.19
N GLN A 144 23.93 20.02 -1.10
CA GLN A 144 24.94 18.97 -1.02
C GLN A 144 24.46 17.64 -1.64
N LEU A 145 23.15 17.40 -1.66
CA LEU A 145 22.53 16.18 -2.23
C LEU A 145 22.29 16.24 -3.75
N GLN A 146 22.31 17.42 -4.37
CA GLN A 146 22.14 17.56 -5.83
C GLN A 146 23.40 17.24 -6.67
N GLY A 147 24.54 16.91 -6.04
CA GLY A 147 25.80 16.58 -6.73
C GLY A 147 25.99 15.09 -7.12
N SER A 148 25.08 14.19 -6.73
CA SER A 148 25.34 12.75 -6.78
C SER A 148 24.19 11.95 -7.42
N GLY A 149 24.34 11.62 -8.70
CA GLY A 149 23.80 10.37 -9.27
C GLY A 149 22.48 10.44 -10.04
N GLY A 150 22.55 10.85 -11.30
CA GLY A 150 21.46 10.72 -12.27
C GLY A 150 21.09 9.27 -12.63
N ARG A 151 19.79 8.98 -12.56
CA ARG A 151 18.93 8.12 -13.41
C ARG A 151 19.61 7.05 -14.28
N ARG A 152 19.24 5.77 -14.10
CA ARG A 152 19.36 4.71 -15.13
C ARG A 152 17.98 4.22 -15.59
N PRO A 153 17.62 4.38 -16.87
CA PRO A 153 16.54 3.63 -17.51
C PRO A 153 17.00 2.21 -17.86
N TRP A 154 16.17 1.20 -17.59
CA TRP A 154 16.37 -0.19 -18.03
C TRP A 154 16.17 -0.30 -19.55
N VAL A 155 17.23 -0.02 -20.32
CA VAL A 155 17.31 -0.37 -21.74
C VAL A 155 17.88 -1.78 -21.84
N ARG A 156 17.12 -2.73 -22.42
CA ARG A 156 17.62 -4.06 -22.78
C ARG A 156 18.83 -3.89 -23.70
N ARG A 157 20.05 -4.09 -23.18
CA ARG A 157 21.27 -4.08 -24.00
C ARG A 157 21.24 -5.26 -24.98
N PRO A 158 21.31 -5.02 -26.30
CA PRO A 158 21.56 -6.07 -27.27
C PRO A 158 22.96 -6.66 -27.01
N GLY A 159 23.09 -7.98 -26.97
CA GLY A 159 24.39 -8.67 -26.91
C GLY A 159 24.72 -9.46 -25.64
N VAL A 160 23.81 -9.49 -24.65
CA VAL A 160 23.98 -10.35 -23.47
C VAL A 160 22.92 -11.45 -23.48
N CYS A 161 23.36 -12.70 -23.38
CA CYS A 161 22.47 -13.87 -23.37
C CYS A 161 21.56 -13.84 -22.13
N GLY A 162 20.24 -13.95 -22.33
CA GLY A 162 19.27 -13.96 -21.23
C GLY A 162 19.35 -15.20 -20.33
N ILE A 163 19.98 -16.28 -20.81
CA ILE A 163 20.07 -17.57 -20.11
C ILE A 163 21.35 -17.64 -19.27
N CYS A 164 22.52 -17.51 -19.91
CA CYS A 164 23.82 -17.68 -19.24
C CYS A 164 24.62 -16.37 -19.10
N ARG A 165 24.06 -15.22 -19.54
CA ARG A 165 24.71 -13.90 -19.50
C ARG A 165 26.03 -13.78 -20.29
N GLY A 166 26.33 -14.74 -21.17
CA GLY A 166 27.47 -14.69 -22.08
C GLY A 166 27.32 -13.70 -23.25
N ALA A 167 28.43 -13.44 -23.95
CA ALA A 167 28.52 -12.54 -25.11
C ALA A 167 28.03 -13.20 -26.41
N HIS A 168 26.79 -13.69 -26.42
CA HIS A 168 26.11 -14.22 -27.60
C HIS A 168 24.62 -13.93 -27.54
N ALA A 169 23.93 -14.01 -28.68
CA ALA A 169 22.48 -13.87 -28.71
C ALA A 169 21.82 -15.05 -28.00
N THR A 170 20.77 -14.80 -27.22
CA THR A 170 20.07 -15.85 -26.43
C THR A 170 19.60 -17.04 -27.28
N LYS A 171 19.23 -16.79 -28.54
CA LYS A 171 18.82 -17.83 -29.50
C LYS A 171 19.93 -18.82 -29.87
N ASP A 172 21.19 -18.43 -29.70
CA ASP A 172 22.38 -19.21 -30.05
C ASP A 172 23.05 -19.82 -28.80
N CYS A 173 22.39 -19.72 -27.64
CA CYS A 173 22.94 -20.22 -26.39
C CYS A 173 22.97 -21.75 -26.34
N PRO A 174 24.11 -22.39 -26.02
CA PRO A 174 24.18 -23.85 -25.89
C PRO A 174 23.36 -24.39 -24.70
N GLN A 175 22.97 -23.51 -23.76
CA GLN A 175 22.10 -23.85 -22.62
C GLN A 175 20.61 -23.64 -22.93
N LYS A 176 20.24 -23.31 -24.18
CA LYS A 176 18.83 -23.15 -24.57
C LYS A 176 18.14 -24.51 -24.59
N LYS A 177 16.97 -24.60 -23.95
CA LYS A 177 16.20 -25.85 -23.84
C LYS A 177 15.24 -26.09 -25.00
N PHE A 178 14.94 -25.04 -25.78
CA PHE A 178 13.91 -25.06 -26.83
C PHE A 178 14.41 -24.37 -28.10
N GLY A 179 13.99 -24.87 -29.27
CA GLY A 179 14.36 -24.36 -30.59
C GLY A 179 13.43 -23.27 -31.14
N SER A 180 12.17 -23.27 -30.70
CA SER A 180 11.11 -22.31 -31.02
C SER A 180 10.51 -21.72 -29.73
N GLY A 181 9.85 -20.57 -29.83
CA GLY A 181 9.25 -19.87 -28.69
C GLY A 181 10.24 -19.06 -27.83
N CYS A 182 9.78 -18.60 -26.68
CA CYS A 182 10.60 -17.84 -25.74
C CYS A 182 11.70 -18.72 -25.15
N TYR A 183 12.96 -18.48 -25.51
CA TYR A 183 14.13 -19.26 -25.04
C TYR A 183 14.33 -19.30 -23.51
N LEU A 184 13.59 -18.49 -22.74
CA LEU A 184 13.61 -18.46 -21.27
C LEU A 184 12.46 -19.24 -20.62
N CYS A 185 11.26 -19.26 -21.22
CA CYS A 185 10.07 -19.89 -20.63
C CYS A 185 9.41 -20.97 -21.51
N GLY A 186 9.88 -21.19 -22.73
CA GLY A 186 9.43 -22.27 -23.62
C GLY A 186 8.02 -22.09 -24.20
N VAL A 187 7.41 -20.90 -24.05
CA VAL A 187 6.11 -20.61 -24.67
C VAL A 187 6.33 -20.30 -26.15
N GLU A 188 5.80 -21.14 -27.03
CA GLU A 188 5.74 -20.91 -28.49
C GLU A 188 4.88 -19.70 -28.87
#